data_AF-A0A929N0J8-F1
#
_entry.id   AF-A0A929N0J8-F1
#
_cell.length_a   1.000
_cell.length_b   1.000
_cell.length_c   1.000
_cell.angle_alpha   90.00
_cell.angle_beta   90.00
_cell.angle_gamma   90.00
#
_symmetry.space_group_name_H-M   'P 1'
#
loop_
_entity.id
_entity.type
_entity.pdbx_description
1 polymer ?
#
loop_
_entity_poly.entity_id
_entity_poly.type
_entity_poly.pdbx_seq_one_letter_code
_entity_poly.pdbx_strand_id
1 'polypeptide(L)' 'MIVAGEWWERQRDASAAVPGLPAATVRAWTASGRVRSVRVGGAVWVSMPDVLAADAQSRRRRRPGRAAPPPGV' A
#
# COMPACT_ATOMS: atom_id res chain seq x y z
N MET A 1 6.93 -13.89 -5.22
CA MET A 1 7.06 -15.11 -4.39
C MET A 1 5.69 -15.44 -3.80
N ILE A 2 5.29 -16.70 -3.75
CA ILE A 2 4.08 -17.13 -3.03
C ILE A 2 4.53 -17.85 -1.76
N VAL A 3 4.06 -17.42 -0.58
CA VAL A 3 4.36 -18.06 0.72
C VAL A 3 3.03 -18.38 1.39
N ALA A 4 2.78 -19.67 1.70
CA ALA A 4 1.53 -20.13 2.30
C ALA A 4 0.26 -19.65 1.55
N GLY A 5 0.33 -19.58 0.21
CA GLY A 5 -0.77 -19.07 -0.64
C GLY A 5 -0.87 -17.54 -0.72
N GLU A 6 -0.03 -16.81 0.01
CA GLU A 6 0.00 -15.34 -0.02
C GLU A 6 1.04 -14.83 -1.03
N TRP A 7 0.69 -13.79 -1.78
CA TRP A 7 1.62 -13.14 -2.71
C TRP A 7 2.52 -12.12 -2.00
N TRP A 8 3.81 -12.38 -2.08
CA TRP A 8 4.89 -11.51 -1.63
C TRP A 8 5.69 -10.98 -2.81
N GLU A 9 5.98 -9.68 -2.81
CA GLU A 9 6.80 -9.04 -3.84
C GLU A 9 7.99 -8.34 -3.23
N ARG A 10 9.09 -8.19 -3.98
CA ARG A 10 10.22 -7.39 -3.52
C ARG A 10 9.77 -5.95 -3.31
N GLN A 11 10.16 -5.33 -2.20
CA GLN A 11 9.75 -3.97 -1.84
C GLN A 11 10.03 -2.93 -2.95
N ARG A 12 11.14 -3.10 -3.68
CA ARG A 12 11.52 -2.23 -4.80
C ARG A 12 10.64 -2.38 -6.05
N ASP A 13 9.99 -3.53 -6.20
CA ASP A 13 9.20 -3.92 -7.37
C ASP A 13 7.69 -3.80 -7.08
N ALA A 14 7.29 -3.80 -5.80
CA ALA A 14 5.90 -3.76 -5.34
C ALA A 14 5.09 -2.55 -5.87
N SER A 15 5.72 -1.38 -6.08
CA SER A 15 5.02 -0.22 -6.66
C SER A 15 4.63 -0.43 -8.13
N ALA A 16 5.34 -1.27 -8.88
CA ALA A 16 5.00 -1.54 -10.28
C ALA A 16 3.69 -2.33 -10.41
N ALA A 17 3.32 -3.10 -9.38
CA ALA A 17 2.07 -3.83 -9.34
C ALA A 17 0.84 -2.96 -9.01
N VAL A 18 1.03 -1.73 -8.54
CA VAL A 18 -0.06 -0.83 -8.15
C VAL A 18 0.04 0.50 -8.92
N PRO A 19 -0.84 0.72 -9.92
CA PRO A 19 -0.84 1.95 -10.69
C PRO A 19 -0.99 3.19 -9.81
N GLY A 20 -0.01 4.11 -9.94
CA GLY A 20 0.00 5.39 -9.22
C GLY A 20 0.54 5.34 -7.78
N LEU A 21 1.05 4.20 -7.32
CA LEU A 21 1.63 4.07 -5.98
C LEU A 21 3.15 4.36 -5.99
N PRO A 22 3.63 5.40 -5.29
CA PRO A 22 5.07 5.66 -5.21
C PRO A 22 5.81 4.58 -4.40
N ALA A 23 7.00 4.18 -4.84
CA ALA A 23 7.86 3.25 -4.10
C ALA A 23 8.19 3.75 -2.68
N ALA A 24 8.34 5.07 -2.51
CA ALA A 24 8.54 5.69 -1.20
C ALA A 24 7.36 5.46 -0.23
N THR A 25 6.13 5.42 -0.74
CA THR A 25 4.93 5.13 0.05
C THR A 25 4.93 3.68 0.53
N VAL A 26 5.30 2.73 -0.34
CA VAL A 26 5.47 1.32 0.07
C VAL A 26 6.53 1.21 1.16
N ARG A 27 7.67 1.89 1.01
CA ARG A 27 8.73 1.93 2.04
C ARG A 27 8.22 2.49 3.37
N ALA A 28 7.46 3.58 3.34
CA ALA A 28 6.89 4.18 4.54
C ALA A 28 5.90 3.23 5.24
N TRP A 29 5.04 2.53 4.49
CA TRP A 29 4.11 1.55 5.07
C TRP A 29 4.81 0.33 5.65
N THR A 30 5.90 -0.12 5.04
CA THR A 30 6.76 -1.16 5.62
C THR A 30 7.39 -0.67 6.92
N ALA A 31 7.98 0.54 6.93
CA ALA A 31 8.64 1.09 8.10
C ALA A 31 7.68 1.35 9.27
N SER A 32 6.42 1.71 8.98
CA SER A 32 5.40 1.91 10.01
C SER A 32 4.70 0.62 10.45
N GLY A 33 5.07 -0.55 9.90
CA GLY A 33 4.41 -1.83 10.17
C GLY A 33 2.99 -1.97 9.60
N ARG A 34 2.56 -1.04 8.74
CA ARG A 34 1.25 -1.09 8.08
C ARG A 34 1.17 -2.18 7.01
N VAL A 35 2.31 -2.51 6.42
CA VAL A 35 2.47 -3.61 5.46
C VAL A 35 3.44 -4.62 6.05
N ARG A 36 3.04 -5.89 6.15
CA ARG A 36 3.92 -6.96 6.60
C ARG A 36 5.12 -7.09 5.66
N SER A 37 6.29 -7.29 6.24
CA SER A 37 7.54 -7.48 5.49
C SER A 37 8.41 -8.55 6.10
N VAL A 38 9.16 -9.26 5.25
CA VAL A 38 10.17 -10.24 5.64
C VAL A 38 11.47 -10.00 4.88
N ARG A 39 12.60 -10.33 5.50
CA ARG A 39 13.92 -10.22 4.85
C ARG A 39 14.42 -11.61 4.48
N VAL A 40 14.57 -11.86 3.19
CA VAL A 40 14.99 -13.17 2.63
C VAL A 40 16.06 -12.93 1.57
N GLY A 41 17.22 -13.58 1.72
CA GLY A 41 18.31 -13.47 0.76
C GLY A 41 18.81 -12.03 0.55
N GLY A 42 18.88 -11.24 1.62
CA GLY A 42 19.32 -9.83 1.57
C GLY A 42 18.29 -8.83 1.04
N ALA A 43 17.16 -9.28 0.49
CA ALA A 43 16.08 -8.44 -0.01
C ALA A 43 14.91 -8.35 0.97
N VAL A 44 14.24 -7.19 0.98
CA VAL A 44 12.99 -6.99 1.71
C VAL A 44 11.83 -7.37 0.78
N TRP A 45 10.97 -8.24 1.27
CA TRP A 45 9.74 -8.69 0.63
C TRP A 45 8.56 -8.15 1.41
N VAL A 46 7.52 -7.72 0.70
CA VAL A 46 6.30 -7.15 1.26
C VAL A 46 5.08 -7.95 0.85
N SER A 47 4.10 -8.03 1.75
CA SER A 47 2.80 -8.66 1.46
C SER A 47 2.00 -7.78 0.50
N MET A 48 1.71 -8.27 -0.70
CA MET A 48 0.91 -7.53 -1.68
C MET A 48 -0.56 -7.34 -1.26
N PRO A 49 -1.22 -8.32 -0.60
CA PRO A 49 -2.54 -8.09 -0.01
C PRO A 49 -2.58 -6.88 0.94
N ASP A 50 -1.58 -6.72 1.80
CA ASP A 50 -1.50 -5.57 2.71
C ASP A 50 -1.28 -4.25 1.95
N VAL A 51 -0.43 -4.27 0.91
CA VAL A 51 -0.18 -3.09 0.04
C VAL A 51 -1.46 -2.65 -0.66
N LEU A 52 -2.23 -3.58 -1.22
CA LEU A 52 -3.49 -3.29 -1.89
C LEU A 52 -4.55 -2.76 -0.92
N ALA A 53 -4.63 -3.34 0.28
CA ALA A 53 -5.52 -2.85 1.34
C ALA A 53 -5.16 -1.44 1.81
N ALA A 54 -3.86 -1.18 2.00
CA ALA A 54 -3.35 0.14 2.41
C ALA A 54 -3.57 1.20 1.33
N ASP A 55 -3.41 0.86 0.05
CA ASP A 55 -3.71 1.74 -1.09
C ASP A 55 -5.20 2.06 -1.18
N ALA A 56 -6.06 1.04 -1.14
CA ALA A 56 -7.52 1.23 -1.14
C ALA A 56 -7.99 2.15 0.00
N GLN A 57 -7.45 1.97 1.22
CA GLN A 57 -7.75 2.81 2.36
C GLN A 57 -7.21 4.25 2.18
N SER A 58 -6.03 4.41 1.58
CA SER A 58 -5.43 5.73 1.33
C SER A 58 -6.19 6.50 0.24
N ARG A 59 -6.67 5.84 -0.82
CA ARG A 59 -7.54 6.42 -1.84
C ARG A 59 -8.88 6.89 -1.25
N ARG A 60 -9.46 6.11 -0.33
CA ARG A 60 -10.67 6.52 0.41
C ARG A 60 -10.44 7.79 1.23
N ARG A 61 -9.31 7.90 1.93
CA ARG A 61 -8.95 9.11 2.71
C ARG A 61 -8.68 10.34 1.83
N ARG A 62 -8.14 10.16 0.62
CA ARG A 62 -7.91 11.24 -0.36
C ARG A 62 -9.18 11.78 -0.99
N ARG A 63 -10.33 11.12 -0.81
CA ARG A 63 -11.64 11.71 -1.06
C ARG A 63 -12.16 12.26 0.28
N PRO A 64 -11.74 13.47 0.72
CA PRO A 64 -12.60 14.17 1.67
C PRO A 64 -13.94 14.29 0.95
N GLY A 65 -15.03 14.02 1.66
CA GLY A 65 -16.37 14.13 1.10
C GLY A 65 -16.47 15.38 0.24
N ARG A 66 -17.06 15.26 -0.95
CA ARG A 66 -17.65 16.41 -1.63
C ARG A 66 -18.37 17.16 -0.54
N ALA A 67 -17.81 18.31 -0.14
CA ALA A 67 -18.43 19.18 0.83
C ALA A 67 -19.86 19.35 0.33
N ALA A 68 -20.83 18.98 1.16
CA ALA A 68 -22.20 19.34 0.89
C ALA A 68 -22.19 20.83 0.56
N PRO A 69 -22.82 21.28 -0.55
CA PRO A 69 -22.94 22.71 -0.78
C PRO A 69 -23.54 23.32 0.49
N PRO A 70 -23.03 24.48 0.97
CA PRO A 70 -23.62 25.12 2.13
C PRO A 70 -25.13 25.24 1.88
N PRO A 71 -25.99 24.90 2.86
CA PRO A 71 -27.41 25.13 2.71
C PRO A 71 -27.58 26.63 2.46
N GLY A 72 -28.13 26.97 1.29
CA GLY A 72 -28.34 28.35 0.90
C GLY A 72 -29.16 29.08 1.95
N VAL A 73 -28.59 30.18 2.44
CA VAL A 73 -29.28 31.32 3.07
C VAL A 73 -28.53 32.58 2.69
#